data_AF-A0A7X7JZ71-F1
#
_entry.id   AF-A0A7X7JZ71-F1
#
_cell.length_a   1.000
_cell.length_b   1.000
_cell.length_c   1.000
_cell.angle_alpha   90.00
_cell.angle_beta   90.00
_cell.angle_gamma   90.00
#
_symmetry.space_group_name_H-M   'P 1'
#
loop_
_entity.id
_entity.type
_entity.pdbx_description
1 polymer ?
#
loop_
_entity_poly.entity_id
_entity_poly.type
_entity_poly.pdbx_seq_one_letter_code
_entity_poly.pdbx_strand_id
1 'polypeptide(L)'
;ARKDTDRSYLLGLANTKLVRVLLEAIAPTLNFEVGQISKLPVLTNRDSFGLERIKKLISLARADWDAYETSWDFTTLPLVVATWDAARDLAAGYVALRARWQAATDEMRRLEIENNRLFIDAYGLQDELSPDVPLSEVTLTCNPHYRYSSSYSKARREARLRRDTAAELVSYAVGCVFGRYALDRPGLVLANQGDTLADYMRAVPNPTLTPVEQNALTLVEGDWFADDLVTRVRAFVQAAFGDEHLPDNLAWLQDALAKDLGAYLRRDFYGDHVRLYKKRPIYWLFSSPKGAFQALVYLHRYRDDTVSQVLALLREHRGKLQAEIGRLQGAIDNDATSQRDRARASRALPALQRDLAEITAYERDTLHPLASQRLALDLDDGVAVNYARLGAALKAI
;
A
#
# COMPACT_ATOMS: atom_id res chain seq x y z
N ALA A 1 -16.45 10.16 -33.47
CA ALA A 1 -15.62 9.47 -34.48
C ALA A 1 -14.40 10.31 -34.87
N ARG A 2 -14.48 11.29 -35.79
CA ARG A 2 -13.30 12.06 -36.28
C ARG A 2 -12.43 12.72 -35.19
N LYS A 3 -13.05 13.38 -34.19
CA LYS A 3 -12.31 13.99 -33.06
C LYS A 3 -11.51 12.98 -32.22
N ASP A 4 -11.99 11.74 -32.12
CA ASP A 4 -11.37 10.69 -31.31
C ASP A 4 -10.22 10.00 -32.06
N THR A 5 -10.38 9.83 -33.37
CA THR A 5 -9.33 9.46 -34.32
C THR A 5 -8.18 10.49 -34.28
N ASP A 6 -8.51 11.78 -34.34
CA ASP A 6 -7.52 12.87 -34.29
C ASP A 6 -6.74 12.88 -32.97
N ARG A 7 -7.45 12.71 -31.84
CA ARG A 7 -6.82 12.65 -30.53
C ARG A 7 -5.86 11.46 -30.43
N SER A 8 -6.27 10.29 -30.88
CA SER A 8 -5.44 9.07 -30.83
C SER A 8 -4.20 9.21 -31.73
N TYR A 9 -4.36 9.80 -32.91
CA TYR A 9 -3.22 10.10 -33.79
C TYR A 9 -2.22 11.04 -33.12
N LEU A 10 -2.68 12.15 -32.54
CA LEU A 10 -1.83 13.13 -31.87
C LEU A 10 -1.16 12.55 -30.63
N LEU A 11 -1.87 11.71 -29.85
CA LEU A 11 -1.28 10.98 -28.72
C LEU A 11 -0.18 10.02 -29.19
N GLY A 12 -0.42 9.31 -30.29
CA GLY A 12 0.56 8.43 -30.91
C GLY A 12 1.81 9.19 -31.32
N LEU A 13 1.66 10.33 -32.02
CA LEU A 13 2.77 11.18 -32.45
C LEU A 13 3.54 11.75 -31.26
N ALA A 14 2.83 12.34 -30.28
CA ALA A 14 3.43 13.02 -29.14
C ALA A 14 4.30 12.11 -28.25
N ASN A 15 4.02 10.80 -28.23
CA ASN A 15 4.78 9.81 -27.47
C ASN A 15 5.88 9.12 -28.30
N THR A 16 6.27 9.70 -29.45
CA THR A 16 7.40 9.18 -30.24
C THR A 16 8.73 9.81 -29.86
N LYS A 17 9.82 9.09 -30.14
CA LYS A 17 11.19 9.65 -30.06
C LYS A 17 11.40 10.86 -30.97
N LEU A 18 10.72 10.87 -32.11
CA LEU A 18 10.72 11.98 -33.06
C LEU A 18 10.30 13.29 -32.38
N VAL A 19 9.16 13.29 -31.69
CA VAL A 19 8.65 14.50 -31.04
C VAL A 19 9.59 14.99 -29.94
N ARG A 20 10.22 14.09 -29.18
CA ARG A 20 11.23 14.46 -28.18
C ARG A 20 12.38 15.24 -28.81
N VAL A 21 12.96 14.72 -29.91
CA VAL A 21 14.07 15.38 -30.62
C VAL A 21 13.64 16.72 -31.22
N LEU A 22 12.44 16.80 -31.81
CA LEU A 22 11.90 18.06 -32.35
C LEU A 22 11.68 19.11 -31.27
N LEU A 23 11.14 18.71 -30.11
CA LEU A 23 10.95 19.62 -28.98
C LEU A 23 12.28 20.10 -28.42
N GLU A 24 13.29 19.23 -28.28
CA GLU A 24 14.64 19.63 -27.85
C GLU A 24 15.29 20.65 -28.79
N ALA A 25 15.03 20.56 -30.11
CA ALA A 25 15.53 21.51 -31.09
C ALA A 25 14.80 22.87 -31.06
N ILE A 26 13.48 22.86 -30.83
CA ILE A 26 12.64 24.09 -30.85
C ILE A 26 12.62 24.79 -29.48
N ALA A 27 12.82 24.03 -28.41
CA ALA A 27 12.68 24.44 -27.02
C ALA A 27 13.74 23.74 -26.15
N PRO A 28 15.00 24.21 -26.17
CA PRO A 28 16.10 23.56 -25.44
C PRO A 28 16.03 23.75 -23.90
N THR A 29 14.90 24.23 -23.38
CA THR A 29 14.63 24.41 -21.95
C THR A 29 13.85 23.23 -21.39
N LEU A 30 13.90 23.02 -20.07
CA LEU A 30 13.19 21.93 -19.39
C LEU A 30 11.65 21.97 -19.57
N ASN A 31 11.09 23.14 -19.89
CA ASN A 31 9.65 23.34 -20.05
C ASN A 31 9.28 23.44 -21.53
N PHE A 32 8.19 22.77 -21.90
CA PHE A 32 7.55 22.89 -23.21
C PHE A 32 6.27 23.72 -23.08
N GLU A 33 6.26 24.89 -23.71
CA GLU A 33 5.13 25.80 -23.74
C GLU A 33 4.16 25.45 -24.89
N VAL A 34 2.87 25.78 -24.73
CA VAL A 34 1.83 25.49 -25.74
C VAL A 34 2.21 26.03 -27.12
N GLY A 35 2.79 27.24 -27.18
CA GLY A 35 3.23 27.87 -28.43
C GLY A 35 4.44 27.19 -29.10
N GLN A 36 5.22 26.40 -28.36
CA GLN A 36 6.30 25.57 -28.92
C GLN A 36 5.73 24.27 -29.47
N ILE A 37 4.84 23.62 -28.70
CA ILE A 37 4.16 22.38 -29.11
C ILE A 37 3.34 22.61 -30.38
N SER A 38 2.66 23.76 -30.52
CA SER A 38 1.88 24.09 -31.71
C SER A 38 2.70 24.26 -33.00
N LYS A 39 4.03 24.37 -32.89
CA LYS A 39 4.95 24.47 -34.03
C LYS A 39 5.45 23.11 -34.51
N LEU A 40 5.14 22.02 -33.80
CA LEU A 40 5.55 20.70 -34.23
C LEU A 40 4.96 20.38 -35.62
N PRO A 41 5.77 19.89 -36.57
CA PRO A 41 5.25 19.44 -37.85
C PRO A 41 4.33 18.24 -37.60
N VAL A 42 3.10 18.32 -38.10
CA VAL A 42 2.11 17.24 -38.01
C VAL A 42 1.65 16.88 -39.41
N LEU A 43 1.87 15.63 -39.82
CA LEU A 43 1.40 15.13 -41.11
C LEU A 43 -0.14 15.12 -41.16
N THR A 44 -0.69 15.55 -42.30
CA THR A 44 -2.14 15.65 -42.52
C THR A 44 -2.77 14.33 -42.97
N ASN A 45 -1.98 13.39 -43.50
CA ASN A 45 -2.44 12.06 -43.89
C ASN A 45 -2.49 11.11 -42.68
N ARG A 46 -3.58 11.20 -41.92
CA ARG A 46 -3.77 10.51 -40.63
C ARG A 46 -4.38 9.11 -40.76
N ASP A 47 -5.16 8.89 -41.81
CA ASP A 47 -6.00 7.69 -41.96
C ASP A 47 -5.16 6.41 -42.19
N SER A 48 -3.89 6.55 -42.60
CA SER A 48 -2.98 5.43 -42.87
C SER A 48 -2.24 4.86 -41.65
N PHE A 49 -2.35 5.49 -40.46
CA PHE A 49 -1.46 5.19 -39.33
C PHE A 49 -1.89 4.02 -38.42
N GLY A 50 -3.09 3.46 -38.62
CA GLY A 50 -3.60 2.33 -37.84
C GLY A 50 -3.65 2.60 -36.32
N LEU A 51 -4.76 3.14 -35.82
CA LEU A 51 -4.86 3.66 -34.44
C LEU A 51 -5.14 2.60 -33.36
N GLU A 52 -5.37 1.34 -33.74
CA GLU A 52 -5.65 0.25 -32.79
C GLU A 52 -4.49 0.02 -31.81
N ARG A 53 -3.24 0.19 -32.28
CA ARG A 53 -2.05 0.14 -31.43
C ARG A 53 -2.07 1.19 -30.33
N ILE A 54 -2.50 2.42 -30.64
CA ILE A 54 -2.58 3.51 -29.64
C ILE A 54 -3.63 3.18 -28.58
N LYS A 55 -4.79 2.66 -28.99
CA LYS A 55 -5.82 2.21 -28.05
C LYS A 55 -5.27 1.10 -27.15
N LYS A 56 -4.50 0.16 -27.71
CA LYS A 56 -3.88 -0.93 -26.94
C LYS A 56 -2.85 -0.41 -25.93
N LEU A 57 -1.96 0.50 -26.33
CA LEU A 57 -1.01 1.17 -25.43
C LEU A 57 -1.73 1.86 -24.26
N ILE A 58 -2.78 2.64 -24.54
CA ILE A 58 -3.58 3.31 -23.51
C ILE A 58 -4.23 2.27 -22.57
N SER A 59 -4.75 1.17 -23.12
CA SER A 59 -5.38 0.12 -22.31
C SER A 59 -4.39 -0.59 -21.38
N LEU A 60 -3.15 -0.84 -21.83
CA LEU A 60 -2.10 -1.47 -21.03
C LEU A 60 -1.65 -0.54 -19.90
N ALA A 61 -1.39 0.73 -20.22
CA ALA A 61 -1.01 1.73 -19.22
C ALA A 61 -2.11 1.95 -18.17
N ARG A 62 -3.38 1.98 -18.58
CA ARG A 62 -4.52 2.07 -17.66
C ARG A 62 -4.63 0.84 -16.77
N ALA A 63 -4.56 -0.36 -17.33
CA ALA A 63 -4.65 -1.59 -16.56
C ALA A 63 -3.50 -1.73 -15.54
N ASP A 64 -2.29 -1.28 -15.89
CA ASP A 64 -1.18 -1.20 -14.95
C ASP A 64 -1.43 -0.16 -13.85
N TRP A 65 -1.89 1.04 -14.20
CA TRP A 65 -2.21 2.09 -13.21
C TRP A 65 -3.30 1.64 -12.21
N ASP A 66 -4.39 1.05 -12.72
CA ASP A 66 -5.55 0.62 -11.93
C ASP A 66 -5.27 -0.63 -11.08
N ALA A 67 -4.10 -1.23 -11.23
CA ALA A 67 -3.63 -2.34 -10.41
C ALA A 67 -3.07 -1.91 -9.03
N TYR A 68 -2.91 -0.60 -8.78
CA TYR A 68 -2.31 -0.08 -7.56
C TYR A 68 -3.30 0.79 -6.75
N GLU A 69 -3.24 0.71 -5.42
CA GLU A 69 -4.16 1.40 -4.49
C GLU A 69 -4.20 2.93 -4.63
N THR A 70 -3.24 3.53 -5.32
CA THR A 70 -3.20 4.97 -5.61
C THR A 70 -4.07 5.38 -6.79
N SER A 71 -4.53 4.44 -7.62
CA SER A 71 -5.53 4.71 -8.65
C SER A 71 -6.92 4.88 -8.04
N TRP A 72 -7.70 5.80 -8.61
CA TRP A 72 -9.12 5.98 -8.29
C TRP A 72 -9.96 4.78 -8.70
N ASP A 73 -9.53 4.05 -9.72
CA ASP A 73 -10.23 2.89 -10.27
C ASP A 73 -9.65 1.56 -9.73
N PHE A 74 -8.81 1.61 -8.67
CA PHE A 74 -8.32 0.40 -8.01
C PHE A 74 -9.47 -0.40 -7.40
N THR A 75 -9.52 -1.69 -7.73
CA THR A 75 -10.61 -2.58 -7.31
C THR A 75 -10.16 -3.72 -6.42
N THR A 76 -9.12 -4.45 -6.81
CA THR A 76 -8.61 -5.63 -6.12
C THR A 76 -7.14 -5.80 -6.44
N LEU A 77 -6.36 -6.31 -5.48
CA LEU A 77 -4.94 -6.56 -5.71
C LEU A 77 -4.72 -7.68 -6.75
N PRO A 78 -3.92 -7.46 -7.81
CA PRO A 78 -3.68 -8.48 -8.84
C PRO A 78 -3.12 -9.80 -8.32
N LEU A 79 -2.32 -9.78 -7.25
CA LEU A 79 -1.78 -11.00 -6.64
C LEU A 79 -2.89 -11.89 -6.07
N VAL A 80 -3.91 -11.31 -5.43
CA VAL A 80 -5.06 -12.08 -4.92
C VAL A 80 -5.78 -12.76 -6.08
N VAL A 81 -6.08 -12.01 -7.15
CA VAL A 81 -6.73 -12.55 -8.36
C VAL A 81 -5.87 -13.63 -9.02
N ALA A 82 -4.56 -13.43 -9.07
CA ALA A 82 -3.63 -14.38 -9.69
C ALA A 82 -3.60 -15.75 -9.01
N THR A 83 -3.95 -15.83 -7.73
CA THR A 83 -4.01 -17.09 -6.98
C THR A 83 -5.30 -17.89 -7.20
N TRP A 84 -6.34 -17.29 -7.79
CA TRP A 84 -7.62 -18.00 -8.03
C TRP A 84 -7.43 -19.20 -8.96
N ASP A 85 -6.56 -19.07 -9.97
CA ASP A 85 -6.19 -20.14 -10.90
C ASP A 85 -5.01 -21.01 -10.40
N ALA A 86 -4.37 -20.61 -9.30
CA ALA A 86 -3.15 -21.23 -8.77
C ALA A 86 -3.42 -21.99 -7.46
N ALA A 87 -4.60 -22.59 -7.31
CA ALA A 87 -5.01 -23.33 -6.12
C ALA A 87 -4.80 -22.56 -4.80
N ARG A 88 -4.87 -21.22 -4.85
CA ARG A 88 -4.62 -20.34 -3.69
C ARG A 88 -3.19 -20.36 -3.12
N ASP A 89 -2.21 -20.85 -3.86
CA ASP A 89 -0.79 -20.76 -3.53
C ASP A 89 -0.22 -19.39 -3.93
N LEU A 90 0.28 -18.62 -2.95
CA LEU A 90 0.89 -17.30 -3.15
C LEU A 90 2.17 -17.35 -4.00
N ALA A 91 3.01 -18.37 -3.84
CA ALA A 91 4.24 -18.51 -4.60
C ALA A 91 3.93 -18.76 -6.08
N ALA A 92 3.02 -19.70 -6.35
CA ALA A 92 2.55 -19.99 -7.71
C ALA A 92 1.81 -18.77 -8.32
N GLY A 93 0.94 -18.12 -7.54
CA GLY A 93 0.25 -16.91 -7.95
C GLY A 93 1.19 -15.76 -8.31
N TYR A 94 2.26 -15.55 -7.54
CA TYR A 94 3.29 -14.56 -7.84
C TYR A 94 4.02 -14.88 -9.14
N VAL A 95 4.38 -16.15 -9.39
CA VAL A 95 5.00 -16.57 -10.65
C VAL A 95 4.08 -16.29 -11.84
N ALA A 96 2.79 -16.65 -11.74
CA ALA A 96 1.79 -16.39 -12.77
C ALA A 96 1.57 -14.89 -13.02
N LEU A 97 1.57 -14.08 -11.95
CA LEU A 97 1.45 -12.63 -12.04
C LEU A 97 2.69 -12.01 -12.71
N ARG A 98 3.90 -12.45 -12.31
CA ARG A 98 5.15 -11.97 -12.90
C ARG A 98 5.25 -12.28 -14.39
N ALA A 99 4.76 -13.44 -14.82
CA ALA A 99 4.67 -13.82 -16.23
C ALA A 99 3.72 -12.89 -17.01
N ARG A 100 2.55 -12.58 -16.44
CA ARG A 100 1.61 -11.60 -17.02
C ARG A 100 2.23 -10.20 -17.13
N TRP A 101 2.93 -9.73 -16.11
CA TRP A 101 3.65 -8.45 -16.14
C TRP A 101 4.76 -8.43 -17.20
N GLN A 102 5.47 -9.55 -17.39
CA GLN A 102 6.46 -9.66 -18.45
C GLN A 102 5.80 -9.52 -19.83
N ALA A 103 4.73 -10.28 -20.08
CA ALA A 103 4.00 -10.23 -21.34
C ALA A 103 3.42 -8.83 -21.63
N ALA A 104 2.87 -8.16 -20.62
CA ALA A 104 2.37 -6.79 -20.75
C ALA A 104 3.51 -5.80 -21.08
N THR A 105 4.66 -5.93 -20.43
CA THR A 105 5.85 -5.10 -20.69
C THR A 105 6.39 -5.31 -22.10
N ASP A 106 6.50 -6.57 -22.53
CA ASP A 106 7.00 -6.91 -23.86
C ASP A 106 6.03 -6.45 -24.96
N GLU A 107 4.73 -6.57 -24.73
CA GLU A 107 3.72 -6.07 -25.67
C GLU A 107 3.71 -4.53 -25.73
N MET A 108 3.77 -3.84 -24.59
CA MET A 108 3.90 -2.37 -24.55
C MET A 108 5.13 -1.93 -25.34
N ARG A 109 6.29 -2.57 -25.09
CA ARG A 109 7.54 -2.30 -25.81
C ARG A 109 7.40 -2.51 -27.31
N ARG A 110 6.80 -3.63 -27.74
CA ARG A 110 6.58 -3.95 -29.15
C ARG A 110 5.74 -2.87 -29.83
N LEU A 111 4.65 -2.47 -29.19
CA LEU A 111 3.74 -1.43 -29.68
C LEU A 111 4.43 -0.04 -29.70
N GLU A 112 5.25 0.30 -28.71
CA GLU A 112 6.01 1.56 -28.72
C GLU A 112 7.06 1.60 -29.84
N ILE A 113 7.78 0.49 -30.07
CA ILE A 113 8.75 0.36 -31.18
C ILE A 113 8.03 0.50 -32.53
N GLU A 114 6.91 -0.19 -32.71
CA GLU A 114 6.11 -0.10 -33.92
C GLU A 114 5.57 1.32 -34.13
N ASN A 115 5.17 2.00 -33.05
CA ASN A 115 4.73 3.39 -33.11
C ASN A 115 5.87 4.32 -33.55
N ASN A 116 7.05 4.20 -32.94
CA ASN A 116 8.22 4.97 -33.34
C ASN A 116 8.57 4.71 -34.80
N ARG A 117 8.61 3.44 -35.23
CA ARG A 117 8.94 3.06 -36.61
C ARG A 117 8.02 3.75 -37.63
N LEU A 118 6.70 3.66 -37.44
CA LEU A 118 5.74 4.25 -38.38
C LEU A 118 5.88 5.76 -38.51
N PHE A 119 6.11 6.47 -37.40
CA PHE A 119 6.31 7.92 -37.44
C PHE A 119 7.70 8.30 -37.97
N ILE A 120 8.76 7.59 -37.62
CA ILE A 120 10.09 7.81 -38.19
C ILE A 120 10.06 7.61 -39.71
N ASP A 121 9.40 6.54 -40.17
CA ASP A 121 9.26 6.22 -41.59
C ASP A 121 8.49 7.29 -42.35
N ALA A 122 7.37 7.76 -41.79
CA ALA A 122 6.52 8.76 -42.42
C ALA A 122 7.18 10.15 -42.50
N TYR A 123 8.12 10.45 -41.60
CA TYR A 123 8.86 11.72 -41.62
C TYR A 123 10.21 11.59 -42.37
N GLY A 124 10.58 10.39 -42.85
CA GLY A 124 11.81 10.17 -43.62
C GLY A 124 13.09 10.29 -42.79
N LEU A 125 13.05 9.86 -41.52
CA LEU A 125 14.14 10.04 -40.55
C LEU A 125 14.81 8.71 -40.12
N GLN A 126 14.73 7.69 -40.96
CA GLN A 126 15.25 6.34 -40.66
C GLN A 126 16.76 6.32 -40.41
N ASP A 127 17.50 7.19 -41.10
CA ASP A 127 18.96 7.28 -40.97
C ASP A 127 19.39 8.05 -39.70
N GLU A 128 18.47 8.81 -39.10
CA GLU A 128 18.73 9.69 -37.94
C GLU A 128 18.21 9.11 -36.62
N LEU A 129 17.12 8.34 -36.67
CA LEU A 129 16.41 7.86 -35.48
C LEU A 129 16.21 6.35 -35.51
N SER A 130 16.55 5.70 -34.39
CA SER A 130 16.19 4.30 -34.15
C SER A 130 14.80 4.19 -33.49
N PRO A 131 13.94 3.26 -33.94
CA PRO A 131 12.65 3.00 -33.33
C PRO A 131 12.74 2.24 -31.99
N ASP A 132 13.91 1.70 -31.64
CA ASP A 132 14.10 0.83 -30.49
C ASP A 132 13.71 1.51 -29.18
N VAL A 133 13.08 0.75 -28.28
CA VAL A 133 12.75 1.21 -26.93
C VAL A 133 13.42 0.30 -25.91
N PRO A 134 14.35 0.81 -25.07
CA PRO A 134 14.91 0.07 -23.96
C PRO A 134 13.84 -0.32 -22.92
N LEU A 135 14.01 -1.46 -22.25
CA LEU A 135 13.08 -1.85 -21.18
C LEU A 135 13.00 -0.83 -20.04
N SER A 136 14.03 -0.02 -19.81
CA SER A 136 14.00 1.06 -18.81
C SER A 136 13.15 2.26 -19.22
N GLU A 137 12.73 2.36 -20.49
CA GLU A 137 11.84 3.41 -20.99
C GLU A 137 10.37 2.96 -21.04
N VAL A 138 10.08 1.67 -20.87
CA VAL A 138 8.70 1.14 -20.86
C VAL A 138 8.04 1.44 -19.51
N THR A 139 7.15 2.42 -19.50
CA THR A 139 6.68 3.12 -18.29
C THR A 139 5.64 2.39 -17.43
N LEU A 140 5.47 1.08 -17.60
CA LEU A 140 4.58 0.29 -16.73
C LEU A 140 5.19 0.15 -15.32
N THR A 141 4.40 0.37 -14.28
CA THR A 141 4.80 0.22 -12.88
C THR A 141 5.19 -1.24 -12.58
N CYS A 142 4.54 -2.21 -13.23
CA CYS A 142 4.88 -3.61 -13.10
C CYS A 142 6.23 -3.99 -13.71
N ASN A 143 6.84 -3.12 -14.53
CA ASN A 143 8.14 -3.36 -15.15
C ASN A 143 9.29 -3.03 -14.19
N PRO A 144 10.06 -4.03 -13.73
CA PRO A 144 11.17 -3.79 -12.78
C PRO A 144 12.26 -2.89 -13.35
N HIS A 145 12.45 -2.87 -14.67
CA HIS A 145 13.48 -2.08 -15.34
C HIS A 145 13.17 -0.57 -15.33
N TYR A 146 11.88 -0.22 -15.25
CA TYR A 146 11.41 1.15 -15.14
C TYR A 146 11.21 1.56 -13.67
N ARG A 147 10.55 0.71 -12.88
CA ARG A 147 10.22 1.00 -11.46
C ARG A 147 11.45 1.18 -10.56
N TYR A 148 12.56 0.52 -10.87
CA TYR A 148 13.76 0.54 -10.03
C TYR A 148 15.00 1.04 -10.77
N SER A 149 15.97 1.54 -10.00
CA SER A 149 17.23 2.10 -10.51
C SER A 149 17.88 1.28 -11.63
N SER A 150 18.35 1.97 -12.68
CA SER A 150 19.13 1.41 -13.78
C SER A 150 20.43 0.74 -13.29
N SER A 151 20.96 1.17 -12.14
CA SER A 151 22.17 0.60 -11.53
C SER A 151 21.97 -0.75 -10.83
N TYR A 152 20.73 -1.21 -10.63
CA TYR A 152 20.48 -2.49 -9.97
C TYR A 152 20.65 -3.67 -10.95
N SER A 153 21.22 -4.77 -10.45
CA SER A 153 21.23 -6.04 -11.18
C SER A 153 19.81 -6.57 -11.40
N LYS A 154 19.63 -7.43 -12.41
CA LYS A 154 18.34 -8.09 -12.66
C LYS A 154 17.81 -8.79 -11.41
N ALA A 155 18.65 -9.59 -10.74
CA ALA A 155 18.28 -10.29 -9.51
C ALA A 155 17.82 -9.34 -8.40
N ARG A 156 18.49 -8.18 -8.23
CA ARG A 156 18.11 -7.19 -7.22
C ARG A 156 16.77 -6.53 -7.54
N ARG A 157 16.48 -6.26 -8.82
CA ARG A 157 15.16 -5.72 -9.25
C ARG A 157 14.05 -6.72 -8.98
N GLU A 158 14.25 -7.99 -9.33
CA GLU A 158 13.25 -9.05 -9.10
C GLU A 158 12.99 -9.26 -7.60
N ALA A 159 14.04 -9.29 -6.78
CA ALA A 159 13.89 -9.39 -5.32
C ALA A 159 13.12 -8.18 -4.75
N ARG A 160 13.35 -6.98 -5.28
CA ARG A 160 12.64 -5.78 -4.83
C ARG A 160 11.19 -5.74 -5.30
N LEU A 161 10.90 -6.17 -6.53
CA LEU A 161 9.53 -6.33 -7.01
C LEU A 161 8.75 -7.30 -6.12
N ARG A 162 9.36 -8.45 -5.78
CA ARG A 162 8.74 -9.45 -4.90
C ARG A 162 8.43 -8.87 -3.52
N ARG A 163 9.38 -8.14 -2.92
CA ARG A 163 9.19 -7.46 -1.63
C ARG A 163 8.07 -6.43 -1.69
N ASP A 164 8.09 -5.55 -2.71
CA ASP A 164 7.09 -4.50 -2.84
C ASP A 164 5.69 -5.10 -3.07
N THR A 165 5.58 -6.19 -3.85
CA THR A 165 4.31 -6.91 -4.06
C THR A 165 3.79 -7.52 -2.76
N ALA A 166 4.68 -8.06 -1.91
CA ALA A 166 4.33 -8.56 -0.58
C ALA A 166 3.85 -7.44 0.36
N ALA A 167 4.51 -6.28 0.33
CA ALA A 167 4.07 -5.10 1.08
C ALA A 167 2.71 -4.57 0.59
N GLU A 168 2.48 -4.55 -0.72
CA GLU A 168 1.19 -4.21 -1.34
C GLU A 168 0.09 -5.19 -0.91
N LEU A 169 0.40 -6.49 -0.78
CA LEU A 169 -0.52 -7.49 -0.22
C LEU A 169 -0.88 -7.19 1.25
N VAL A 170 0.09 -6.84 2.07
CA VAL A 170 -0.17 -6.45 3.46
C VAL A 170 -1.01 -5.16 3.53
N SER A 171 -0.73 -4.16 2.69
CA SER A 171 -1.54 -2.94 2.60
C SER A 171 -3.00 -3.24 2.23
N TYR A 172 -3.20 -4.07 1.21
CA TYR A 172 -4.53 -4.50 0.80
C TYR A 172 -5.25 -5.29 1.90
N ALA A 173 -4.53 -6.16 2.60
CA ALA A 173 -5.03 -6.91 3.76
C ALA A 173 -5.50 -5.98 4.86
N VAL A 174 -4.70 -4.98 5.24
CA VAL A 174 -5.09 -3.95 6.23
C VAL A 174 -6.33 -3.19 5.75
N GLY A 175 -6.42 -2.88 4.46
CA GLY A 175 -7.63 -2.29 3.87
C GLY A 175 -8.87 -3.17 4.03
N CYS A 176 -8.75 -4.48 3.81
CA CYS A 176 -9.85 -5.41 4.04
C CYS A 176 -10.22 -5.53 5.53
N VAL A 177 -9.21 -5.58 6.41
CA VAL A 177 -9.40 -5.65 7.87
C VAL A 177 -10.17 -4.44 8.41
N PHE A 178 -9.91 -3.23 7.89
CA PHE A 178 -10.67 -2.04 8.26
C PHE A 178 -11.95 -1.83 7.44
N GLY A 179 -12.22 -2.68 6.43
CA GLY A 179 -13.42 -2.62 5.58
C GLY A 179 -13.34 -1.63 4.43
N ARG A 180 -12.16 -1.06 4.15
CA ARG A 180 -11.94 -0.23 2.96
C ARG A 180 -12.18 -1.01 1.66
N TYR A 181 -11.80 -2.29 1.66
CA TYR A 181 -12.02 -3.24 0.56
C TYR A 181 -12.72 -4.50 1.08
N ALA A 182 -13.18 -5.34 0.16
CA ALA A 182 -13.70 -6.68 0.46
C ALA A 182 -13.06 -7.71 -0.48
N LEU A 183 -12.92 -8.95 -0.01
CA LEU A 183 -12.56 -10.08 -0.87
C LEU A 183 -13.71 -10.45 -1.82
N ASP A 184 -14.94 -10.18 -1.38
CA ASP A 184 -16.18 -10.60 -2.02
C ASP A 184 -16.75 -9.58 -3.01
N ARG A 185 -16.15 -8.38 -3.07
CA ARG A 185 -16.64 -7.28 -3.90
C ARG A 185 -15.47 -6.42 -4.40
N PRO A 186 -15.37 -6.16 -5.72
CA PRO A 186 -14.36 -5.26 -6.26
C PRO A 186 -14.65 -3.80 -5.89
N GLY A 187 -13.59 -3.03 -5.63
CA GLY A 187 -13.69 -1.59 -5.38
C GLY A 187 -13.78 -1.22 -3.89
N LEU A 188 -13.86 0.08 -3.64
CA LEU A 188 -14.01 0.63 -2.30
C LEU A 188 -15.36 0.24 -1.69
N VAL A 189 -15.35 -0.06 -0.38
CA VAL A 189 -16.55 -0.32 0.42
C VAL A 189 -16.74 0.79 1.45
N LEU A 190 -15.82 0.93 2.41
CA LEU A 190 -15.81 2.04 3.37
C LEU A 190 -14.78 3.10 2.97
N ALA A 191 -15.26 4.23 2.47
CA ALA A 191 -14.43 5.33 1.96
C ALA A 191 -15.03 6.71 2.23
N ASN A 192 -16.16 6.81 2.93
CA ASN A 192 -16.77 8.07 3.32
C ASN A 192 -16.58 8.33 4.82
N GLN A 193 -16.65 9.61 5.19
CA GLN A 193 -16.47 10.04 6.58
C GLN A 193 -17.52 9.43 7.50
N GLY A 194 -17.05 8.77 8.56
CA GLY A 194 -17.89 8.20 9.61
C GLY A 194 -18.48 6.82 9.27
N ASP A 195 -18.09 6.23 8.14
CA ASP A 195 -18.55 4.90 7.72
C ASP A 195 -18.42 3.86 8.83
N THR A 196 -19.43 3.01 8.99
CA THR A 196 -19.53 2.03 10.08
C THR A 196 -19.48 0.59 9.58
N LEU A 197 -19.33 -0.37 10.51
CA LEU A 197 -19.47 -1.79 10.17
C LEU A 197 -20.86 -2.10 9.62
N ALA A 198 -21.91 -1.42 10.10
CA ALA A 198 -23.26 -1.62 9.58
C ALA A 198 -23.38 -1.20 8.10
N ASP A 199 -22.66 -0.14 7.69
CA ASP A 199 -22.61 0.28 6.29
C ASP A 199 -21.87 -0.75 5.43
N TYR A 200 -20.79 -1.33 5.95
CA TYR A 200 -20.09 -2.44 5.31
C TYR A 200 -21.01 -3.65 5.10
N MET A 201 -21.70 -4.08 6.16
CA MET A 201 -22.60 -5.25 6.10
C MET A 201 -23.78 -5.02 5.17
N ARG A 202 -24.21 -3.77 4.96
CA ARG A 202 -25.22 -3.44 3.94
C ARG A 202 -24.69 -3.63 2.53
N ALA A 203 -23.42 -3.28 2.29
CA ALA A 203 -22.76 -3.40 0.99
C ALA A 203 -22.27 -4.83 0.69
N VAL A 204 -21.87 -5.57 1.72
CA VAL A 204 -21.35 -6.96 1.66
C VAL A 204 -22.01 -7.79 2.77
N PRO A 205 -23.22 -8.34 2.56
CA PRO A 205 -23.99 -9.00 3.62
C PRO A 205 -23.39 -10.32 4.15
N ASN A 206 -22.61 -11.03 3.33
CA ASN A 206 -21.99 -12.31 3.69
C ASN A 206 -20.48 -12.25 3.39
N PRO A 207 -19.69 -11.47 4.16
CA PRO A 207 -18.28 -11.27 3.85
C PRO A 207 -17.44 -12.50 4.24
N THR A 208 -16.50 -12.88 3.38
CA THR A 208 -15.49 -13.92 3.69
C THR A 208 -14.57 -13.47 4.83
N LEU A 209 -14.29 -12.16 4.92
CA LEU A 209 -13.58 -11.55 6.03
C LEU A 209 -14.41 -10.39 6.61
N THR A 210 -14.87 -10.52 7.84
CA THR A 210 -15.56 -9.44 8.55
C THR A 210 -14.57 -8.38 9.02
N PRO A 211 -14.75 -7.09 8.66
CA PRO A 211 -13.92 -6.01 9.16
C PRO A 211 -13.99 -5.88 10.68
N VAL A 212 -12.98 -5.25 11.26
CA VAL A 212 -13.02 -4.92 12.70
C VAL A 212 -14.18 -3.98 13.00
N GLU A 213 -14.94 -4.30 14.06
CA GLU A 213 -16.10 -3.52 14.48
C GLU A 213 -15.68 -2.13 14.98
N GLN A 214 -14.70 -2.10 15.88
CA GLN A 214 -14.09 -0.89 16.40
C GLN A 214 -13.05 -0.37 15.40
N ASN A 215 -13.01 0.95 15.17
CA ASN A 215 -12.08 1.54 14.21
C ASN A 215 -10.64 1.66 14.76
N ALA A 216 -10.19 0.68 15.54
CA ALA A 216 -8.90 0.67 16.18
C ALA A 216 -8.39 -0.77 16.36
N LEU A 217 -7.15 -1.04 15.97
CA LEU A 217 -6.47 -2.32 16.22
C LEU A 217 -5.09 -2.06 16.81
N THR A 218 -4.72 -2.81 17.85
CA THR A 218 -3.43 -2.67 18.50
C THR A 218 -2.27 -3.21 17.66
N LEU A 219 -1.08 -2.66 17.89
CA LEU A 219 0.19 -3.01 17.27
C LEU A 219 1.31 -3.09 18.32
N VAL A 220 1.03 -3.71 19.46
CA VAL A 220 2.01 -3.86 20.55
C VAL A 220 2.88 -5.11 20.35
N GLU A 221 4.05 -5.14 20.99
CA GLU A 221 4.95 -6.29 20.95
C GLU A 221 4.57 -7.33 22.01
N GLY A 222 4.43 -8.59 21.59
CA GLY A 222 3.98 -9.70 22.43
C GLY A 222 2.48 -9.99 22.31
N ASP A 223 2.07 -11.13 22.85
CA ASP A 223 0.71 -11.67 22.71
C ASP A 223 -0.24 -11.08 23.76
N TRP A 224 -0.37 -9.74 23.75
CA TRP A 224 -1.21 -9.03 24.72
C TRP A 224 -2.69 -9.04 24.33
N PHE A 225 -3.01 -9.14 23.04
CA PHE A 225 -4.37 -9.07 22.52
C PHE A 225 -4.65 -10.29 21.64
N ALA A 226 -5.82 -10.91 21.83
CA ALA A 226 -6.27 -11.99 20.95
C ALA A 226 -6.65 -11.46 19.56
N ASP A 227 -7.13 -10.22 19.50
CA ASP A 227 -7.56 -9.55 18.30
C ASP A 227 -6.74 -8.27 18.06
N ASP A 228 -5.63 -8.41 17.31
CA ASP A 228 -4.73 -7.32 16.96
C ASP A 228 -4.52 -7.25 15.45
N LEU A 229 -3.74 -6.27 14.97
CA LEU A 229 -3.53 -6.14 13.53
C LEU A 229 -2.82 -7.37 12.93
N VAL A 230 -1.93 -8.02 13.67
CA VAL A 230 -1.17 -9.18 13.19
C VAL A 230 -2.10 -10.38 13.04
N THR A 231 -2.94 -10.67 14.03
CA THR A 231 -3.91 -11.77 13.97
C THR A 231 -4.94 -11.53 12.88
N ARG A 232 -5.41 -10.29 12.71
CA ARG A 232 -6.33 -9.90 11.62
C ARG A 232 -5.72 -10.03 10.22
N VAL A 233 -4.45 -9.66 10.03
CA VAL A 233 -3.78 -9.87 8.73
C VAL A 233 -3.54 -11.37 8.47
N ARG A 234 -3.23 -12.18 9.49
CA ARG A 234 -3.18 -13.64 9.33
C ARG A 234 -4.55 -14.22 8.96
N ALA A 235 -5.62 -13.75 9.59
CA ALA A 235 -7.00 -14.14 9.23
C ALA A 235 -7.36 -13.72 7.80
N PHE A 236 -6.88 -12.57 7.32
CA PHE A 236 -7.01 -12.21 5.91
C PHE A 236 -6.30 -13.21 4.99
N VAL A 237 -5.06 -13.62 5.29
CA VAL A 237 -4.32 -14.60 4.48
C VAL A 237 -5.09 -15.92 4.42
N GLN A 238 -5.61 -16.39 5.55
CA GLN A 238 -6.45 -17.57 5.61
C GLN A 238 -7.75 -17.42 4.80
N ALA A 239 -8.45 -16.30 4.93
CA ALA A 239 -9.69 -16.01 4.21
C ALA A 239 -9.48 -15.91 2.68
N ALA A 240 -8.40 -15.26 2.24
CA ALA A 240 -8.12 -15.03 0.83
C ALA A 240 -7.57 -16.27 0.12
N PHE A 241 -6.80 -17.09 0.83
CA PHE A 241 -6.01 -18.18 0.26
C PHE A 241 -6.34 -19.58 0.80
N GLY A 242 -7.31 -19.71 1.71
CA GLY A 242 -7.71 -20.99 2.29
C GLY A 242 -6.71 -21.58 3.27
N ASP A 243 -7.09 -22.71 3.86
CA ASP A 243 -6.32 -23.39 4.91
C ASP A 243 -5.21 -24.30 4.38
N GLU A 244 -5.39 -24.84 3.18
CA GLU A 244 -4.52 -25.88 2.59
C GLU A 244 -3.05 -25.43 2.51
N HIS A 245 -2.82 -24.20 2.05
CA HIS A 245 -1.49 -23.62 1.88
C HIS A 245 -1.16 -22.54 2.91
N LEU A 246 -1.93 -22.40 4.01
CA LEU A 246 -1.76 -21.30 4.94
C LEU A 246 -0.32 -21.18 5.52
N PRO A 247 0.34 -22.27 5.99
CA PRO A 247 1.71 -22.18 6.48
C PRO A 247 2.70 -21.72 5.41
N ASP A 248 2.58 -22.25 4.20
CA ASP A 248 3.47 -21.94 3.06
C ASP A 248 3.25 -20.51 2.57
N ASN A 249 1.99 -20.06 2.52
CA ASN A 249 1.61 -18.70 2.16
C ASN A 249 2.18 -17.67 3.15
N LEU A 250 2.07 -17.94 4.45
CA LEU A 250 2.66 -17.10 5.49
C LEU A 250 4.20 -17.12 5.42
N ALA A 251 4.81 -18.28 5.17
CA ALA A 251 6.25 -18.40 5.00
C ALA A 251 6.74 -17.60 3.78
N TRP A 252 6.06 -17.71 2.64
CA TRP A 252 6.37 -16.96 1.43
C TRP A 252 6.26 -15.45 1.65
N LEU A 253 5.22 -15.00 2.35
CA LEU A 253 5.00 -13.58 2.66
C LEU A 253 6.15 -13.03 3.51
N GLN A 254 6.52 -13.74 4.57
CA GLN A 254 7.59 -13.33 5.47
C GLN A 254 8.97 -13.37 4.80
N ASP A 255 9.23 -14.36 3.95
CA ASP A 255 10.44 -14.45 3.13
C ASP A 255 10.54 -13.28 2.14
N ALA A 256 9.43 -12.96 1.44
CA ALA A 256 9.38 -11.83 0.52
C ALA A 256 9.60 -10.48 1.23
N LEU A 257 9.06 -10.32 2.44
CA LEU A 257 9.30 -9.13 3.28
C LEU A 257 10.70 -9.12 3.93
N ALA A 258 11.39 -10.27 3.92
CA ALA A 258 12.61 -10.54 4.66
C ALA A 258 12.47 -10.28 6.18
N LYS A 259 11.25 -10.44 6.72
CA LYS A 259 10.87 -10.15 8.11
C LYS A 259 9.69 -11.01 8.55
N ASP A 260 9.62 -11.30 9.85
CA ASP A 260 8.37 -11.77 10.47
C ASP A 260 7.24 -10.75 10.22
N LEU A 261 6.02 -11.25 10.01
CA LEU A 261 4.87 -10.41 9.67
C LEU A 261 4.56 -9.37 10.77
N GLY A 262 4.60 -9.77 12.03
CA GLY A 262 4.37 -8.85 13.15
C GLY A 262 5.48 -7.82 13.26
N ALA A 263 6.73 -8.22 13.05
CA ALA A 263 7.87 -7.29 13.01
C ALA A 263 7.73 -6.26 11.87
N TYR A 264 7.31 -6.69 10.67
CA TYR A 264 7.05 -5.80 9.54
C TYR A 264 5.92 -4.80 9.85
N LEU A 265 4.78 -5.29 10.35
CA LEU A 265 3.63 -4.45 10.70
C LEU A 265 3.96 -3.38 11.75
N ARG A 266 4.75 -3.72 12.77
CA ARG A 266 5.14 -2.77 13.83
C ARG A 266 6.20 -1.76 13.40
N ARG A 267 7.17 -2.17 12.58
CA ARG A 267 8.38 -1.36 12.32
C ARG A 267 8.41 -0.68 10.96
N ASP A 268 7.87 -1.32 9.92
CA ASP A 268 8.06 -0.90 8.54
C ASP A 268 6.76 -0.43 7.89
N PHE A 269 5.65 -1.14 8.12
CA PHE A 269 4.36 -0.90 7.46
C PHE A 269 3.94 0.56 7.48
N TYR A 270 3.97 1.21 8.64
CA TYR A 270 3.55 2.61 8.74
C TYR A 270 4.44 3.56 7.94
N GLY A 271 5.76 3.31 7.90
CA GLY A 271 6.69 4.12 7.11
C GLY A 271 6.47 3.94 5.61
N ASP A 272 6.23 2.70 5.18
CA ASP A 272 5.86 2.40 3.79
C ASP A 272 4.54 3.08 3.40
N HIS A 273 3.54 3.03 4.29
CA HIS A 273 2.23 3.67 4.12
C HIS A 273 2.35 5.20 4.02
N VAL A 274 3.09 5.85 4.92
CA VAL A 274 3.33 7.31 4.87
C VAL A 274 4.00 7.72 3.56
N ARG A 275 4.95 6.92 3.06
CA ARG A 275 5.65 7.16 1.79
C ARG A 275 4.71 7.01 0.58
N LEU A 276 3.89 5.96 0.56
CA LEU A 276 2.91 5.71 -0.50
C LEU A 276 1.95 6.89 -0.66
N TYR A 277 1.44 7.42 0.46
CA TYR A 277 0.50 8.53 0.48
C TYR A 277 1.16 9.91 0.58
N LYS A 278 2.45 10.06 0.26
CA LYS A 278 3.18 11.35 0.22
C LYS A 278 2.98 12.20 1.49
N LYS A 279 3.14 11.60 2.67
CA LYS A 279 2.90 12.22 4.00
C LYS A 279 1.46 12.64 4.28
N ARG A 280 0.49 11.99 3.64
CA ARG A 280 -0.95 12.15 3.91
C ARG A 280 -1.59 10.76 4.14
N PRO A 281 -1.14 10.00 5.15
CA PRO A 281 -1.59 8.63 5.35
C PRO A 281 -3.09 8.56 5.68
N ILE A 282 -3.77 7.53 5.18
CA ILE A 282 -5.18 7.24 5.50
C ILE A 282 -5.38 6.28 6.68
N TYR A 283 -4.34 5.56 7.10
CA TYR A 283 -4.30 4.84 8.36
C TYR A 283 -3.43 5.66 9.31
N TRP A 284 -3.94 5.96 10.50
CA TRP A 284 -3.26 6.79 11.48
C TRP A 284 -2.79 5.93 12.64
N LEU A 285 -1.51 6.04 12.95
CA LEU A 285 -0.90 5.29 14.03
C LEU A 285 -0.88 6.14 15.30
N PHE A 286 -1.78 5.83 16.22
CA PHE A 286 -1.67 6.29 17.59
C PHE A 286 -0.47 5.60 18.23
N SER A 287 0.46 6.37 18.78
CA SER A 287 1.71 5.82 19.31
C SER A 287 2.15 6.61 20.52
N SER A 288 2.42 5.92 21.63
CA SER A 288 3.15 6.52 22.73
C SER A 288 4.58 6.93 22.28
N PRO A 289 5.26 7.85 22.97
CA PRO A 289 6.50 8.46 22.50
C PRO A 289 7.63 7.49 22.14
N LYS A 290 7.77 6.37 22.85
CA LYS A 290 8.77 5.33 22.56
C LYS A 290 8.14 4.05 22.00
N GLY A 291 6.83 4.06 21.71
CA GLY A 291 6.12 2.95 21.08
C GLY A 291 5.73 1.82 22.00
N ALA A 292 5.72 2.01 23.33
CA ALA A 292 5.19 1.03 24.28
C ALA A 292 3.72 0.67 24.01
N PHE A 293 2.92 1.63 23.53
CA PHE A 293 1.58 1.38 23.02
C PHE A 293 1.42 1.93 21.60
N GLN A 294 0.83 1.12 20.73
CA GLN A 294 0.48 1.52 19.37
C GLN A 294 -0.88 0.96 18.97
N ALA A 295 -1.67 1.77 18.26
CA ALA A 295 -2.93 1.35 17.66
C ALA A 295 -3.14 2.03 16.30
N LEU A 296 -3.54 1.26 15.31
CA LEU A 296 -3.86 1.75 13.96
C LEU A 296 -5.36 2.05 13.85
N VAL A 297 -5.68 3.19 13.25
CA VAL A 297 -7.05 3.68 13.03
C VAL A 297 -7.22 4.01 11.56
N TYR A 298 -8.39 3.73 10.97
CA TYR A 298 -8.68 4.11 9.59
C TYR A 298 -9.42 5.46 9.51
N LEU A 299 -8.85 6.43 8.79
CA LEU A 299 -9.33 7.82 8.72
C LEU A 299 -10.80 7.93 8.30
N HIS A 300 -11.23 7.24 7.24
CA HIS A 300 -12.60 7.40 6.74
C HIS A 300 -13.63 6.89 7.75
N ARG A 301 -13.27 5.95 8.62
CA ARG A 301 -14.14 5.48 9.72
C ARG A 301 -13.99 6.30 11.00
N TYR A 302 -13.21 7.39 10.98
CA TYR A 302 -13.02 8.24 12.15
C TYR A 302 -14.36 8.87 12.55
N ARG A 303 -14.59 8.91 13.86
CA ARG A 303 -15.74 9.52 14.53
C ARG A 303 -15.30 10.15 15.85
N ASP A 304 -16.16 10.96 16.44
CA ASP A 304 -15.90 11.68 17.69
C ASP A 304 -15.58 10.77 18.91
N ASP A 305 -15.89 9.48 18.83
CA ASP A 305 -15.60 8.45 19.83
C ASP A 305 -14.34 7.63 19.53
N THR A 306 -13.65 7.87 18.41
CA THR A 306 -12.50 7.06 17.97
C THR A 306 -11.34 7.14 18.96
N VAL A 307 -11.05 8.32 19.51
CA VAL A 307 -10.00 8.48 20.53
C VAL A 307 -10.38 7.74 21.82
N SER A 308 -11.67 7.69 22.17
CA SER A 308 -12.17 6.91 23.31
C SER A 308 -12.01 5.40 23.09
N GLN A 309 -12.21 4.91 21.87
CA GLN A 309 -11.95 3.51 21.51
C GLN A 309 -10.45 3.17 21.68
N VAL A 310 -9.55 4.02 21.19
CA VAL A 310 -8.09 3.85 21.39
C VAL A 310 -7.71 3.90 22.86
N LEU A 311 -8.30 4.82 23.64
CA LEU A 311 -8.09 4.92 25.08
C LEU A 311 -8.54 3.65 25.83
N ALA A 312 -9.63 3.01 25.41
CA ALA A 312 -10.09 1.75 25.99
C ALA A 312 -9.06 0.62 25.78
N LEU A 313 -8.53 0.48 24.55
CA LEU A 313 -7.46 -0.47 24.23
C LEU A 313 -6.18 -0.19 25.05
N LEU A 314 -5.83 1.09 25.23
CA LEU A 314 -4.69 1.47 26.07
C LEU A 314 -4.90 1.00 27.52
N ARG A 315 -6.07 1.27 28.10
CA ARG A 315 -6.38 0.90 29.49
C ARG A 315 -6.39 -0.60 29.68
N GLU A 316 -6.90 -1.35 28.71
CA GLU A 316 -6.82 -2.81 28.69
C GLU A 316 -5.35 -3.27 28.68
N HIS A 317 -4.52 -2.71 27.79
CA HIS A 317 -3.09 -3.05 27.74
C HIS A 317 -2.40 -2.75 29.07
N ARG A 318 -2.68 -1.58 29.66
CA ARG A 318 -2.15 -1.16 30.96
C ARG A 318 -2.51 -2.16 32.06
N GLY A 319 -3.77 -2.61 32.12
CA GLY A 319 -4.21 -3.60 33.09
C GLY A 319 -3.47 -4.94 32.93
N LYS A 320 -3.29 -5.40 31.68
CA LYS A 320 -2.52 -6.62 31.38
C LYS A 320 -1.05 -6.50 31.79
N LEU A 321 -0.42 -5.35 31.53
CA LEU A 321 0.96 -5.07 31.96
C LEU A 321 1.09 -5.07 33.49
N GLN A 322 0.14 -4.43 34.20
CA GLN A 322 0.12 -4.42 35.66
C GLN A 322 0.00 -5.83 36.26
N ALA A 323 -0.89 -6.65 35.68
CA ALA A 323 -1.05 -8.05 36.10
C ALA A 323 0.23 -8.87 35.88
N GLU A 324 0.89 -8.71 34.72
CA GLU A 324 2.13 -9.42 34.42
C GLU A 324 3.30 -8.95 35.31
N ILE A 325 3.40 -7.65 35.57
CA ILE A 325 4.37 -7.09 36.52
C ILE A 325 4.18 -7.71 37.91
N GLY A 326 2.94 -7.76 38.41
CA GLY A 326 2.61 -8.38 39.69
C GLY A 326 2.96 -9.88 39.72
N ARG A 327 2.71 -10.60 38.62
CA ARG A 327 3.09 -12.02 38.47
C ARG A 327 4.61 -12.21 38.54
N LEU A 328 5.37 -11.39 37.83
CA LEU A 328 6.84 -11.45 37.84
C LEU A 328 7.41 -11.10 39.21
N GLN A 329 6.87 -10.09 39.89
CA GLN A 329 7.27 -9.72 41.25
C GLN A 329 6.98 -10.85 42.24
N GLY A 330 5.78 -11.44 42.20
CA GLY A 330 5.45 -12.60 43.04
C GLY A 330 6.36 -13.81 42.78
N ALA A 331 6.81 -14.03 41.53
CA ALA A 331 7.76 -15.08 41.21
C ALA A 331 9.16 -14.81 41.78
N ILE A 332 9.60 -13.54 41.80
CA ILE A 332 10.88 -13.11 42.36
C ILE A 332 10.89 -13.26 43.88
N ASP A 333 9.79 -12.87 44.54
CA ASP A 333 9.69 -12.85 46.00
C ASP A 333 9.40 -14.24 46.60
N ASN A 334 8.90 -15.18 45.80
CA ASN A 334 8.59 -16.54 46.25
C ASN A 334 9.84 -17.45 46.27
N ASP A 335 10.24 -17.87 47.47
CA ASP A 335 11.37 -18.75 47.71
C ASP A 335 11.21 -20.18 47.17
N ALA A 336 9.99 -20.61 46.83
CA ALA A 336 9.76 -21.88 46.15
C ALA A 336 10.01 -21.80 44.63
N THR A 337 10.07 -20.60 44.03
CA THR A 337 10.33 -20.42 42.60
C THR A 337 11.79 -20.80 42.27
N SER A 338 12.01 -21.49 41.15
CA SER A 338 13.37 -21.87 40.73
C SER A 338 14.28 -20.64 40.55
N GLN A 339 15.58 -20.78 40.85
CA GLN A 339 16.55 -19.69 40.68
C GLN A 339 16.61 -19.20 39.23
N ARG A 340 16.41 -20.10 38.26
CA ARG A 340 16.35 -19.78 36.81
C ARG A 340 15.16 -18.89 36.49
N ASP A 341 13.98 -19.22 37.00
CA ASP A 341 12.75 -18.45 36.73
C ASP A 341 12.78 -17.09 37.43
N ARG A 342 13.30 -17.01 38.66
CA ARG A 342 13.57 -15.72 39.33
C ARG A 342 14.49 -14.83 38.51
N ALA A 343 15.61 -15.39 38.03
CA ALA A 343 16.55 -14.63 37.20
C ALA A 343 15.92 -14.15 35.88
N ARG A 344 15.06 -14.96 35.24
CA ARG A 344 14.31 -14.56 34.04
C ARG A 344 13.32 -13.43 34.36
N ALA A 345 12.58 -13.55 35.47
CA ALA A 345 11.63 -12.54 35.91
C ALA A 345 12.30 -11.20 36.24
N SER A 346 13.41 -11.21 37.00
CA SER A 346 14.18 -10.01 37.34
C SER A 346 14.74 -9.29 36.12
N ARG A 347 15.04 -10.01 35.03
CA ARG A 347 15.52 -9.41 33.76
C ARG A 347 14.39 -8.77 32.94
N ALA A 348 13.20 -9.37 32.93
CA ALA A 348 12.07 -8.88 32.16
C ALA A 348 11.33 -7.70 32.83
N LEU A 349 11.25 -7.72 34.17
CA LEU A 349 10.49 -6.76 34.97
C LEU A 349 10.80 -5.27 34.66
N PRO A 350 12.08 -4.83 34.53
CA PRO A 350 12.38 -3.43 34.25
C PRO A 350 11.89 -2.94 32.89
N ALA A 351 11.73 -3.82 31.90
CA ALA A 351 11.16 -3.44 30.60
C ALA A 351 9.67 -3.13 30.74
N LEU A 352 8.90 -4.04 31.33
CA LEU A 352 7.46 -3.86 31.51
C LEU A 352 7.14 -2.66 32.41
N GLN A 353 7.94 -2.40 33.45
CA GLN A 353 7.76 -1.21 34.30
C GLN A 353 7.99 0.10 33.54
N ARG A 354 8.96 0.13 32.61
CA ARG A 354 9.19 1.30 31.74
C ARG A 354 8.01 1.51 30.79
N ASP A 355 7.52 0.43 30.17
CA ASP A 355 6.37 0.48 29.27
C ASP A 355 5.10 0.94 30.00
N LEU A 356 4.84 0.40 31.20
CA LEU A 356 3.73 0.81 32.05
C LEU A 356 3.79 2.29 32.43
N ALA A 357 4.99 2.80 32.79
CA ALA A 357 5.18 4.21 33.12
C ALA A 357 4.91 5.11 31.92
N GLU A 358 5.40 4.73 30.73
CA GLU A 358 5.16 5.46 29.48
C GLU A 358 3.67 5.47 29.11
N ILE A 359 3.02 4.31 29.15
CA ILE A 359 1.59 4.18 28.82
C ILE A 359 0.72 4.99 29.78
N THR A 360 1.07 4.99 31.07
CA THR A 360 0.35 5.77 32.09
C THR A 360 0.51 7.27 31.87
N ALA A 361 1.71 7.73 31.51
CA ALA A 361 1.94 9.14 31.15
C ALA A 361 1.19 9.52 29.87
N TYR A 362 1.26 8.67 28.83
CA TYR A 362 0.57 8.88 27.55
C TYR A 362 -0.96 8.93 27.69
N GLU A 363 -1.53 8.10 28.56
CA GLU A 363 -2.95 8.21 28.93
C GLU A 363 -3.27 9.56 29.56
N ARG A 364 -2.56 9.92 30.65
CA ARG A 364 -2.84 11.10 31.46
C ARG A 364 -2.66 12.40 30.67
N ASP A 365 -1.56 12.49 29.95
CA ASP A 365 -1.09 13.75 29.34
C ASP A 365 -1.60 13.95 27.91
N THR A 366 -2.06 12.89 27.24
CA THR A 366 -2.43 12.95 25.82
C THR A 366 -3.80 12.35 25.52
N LEU A 367 -3.98 11.03 25.69
CA LEU A 367 -5.21 10.37 25.22
C LEU A 367 -6.45 10.70 26.05
N HIS A 368 -6.35 10.78 27.37
CA HIS A 368 -7.51 11.09 28.22
C HIS A 368 -8.06 12.51 27.99
N PRO A 369 -7.23 13.58 27.97
CA PRO A 369 -7.70 14.91 27.59
C PRO A 369 -8.32 14.94 26.19
N LEU A 370 -7.68 14.30 25.20
CA LEU A 370 -8.16 14.30 23.82
C LEU A 370 -9.46 13.52 23.63
N ALA A 371 -9.61 12.37 24.30
CA ALA A 371 -10.86 11.61 24.32
C ALA A 371 -12.01 12.40 24.94
N SER A 372 -11.72 13.18 25.99
CA SER A 372 -12.71 14.05 26.65
C SER A 372 -13.21 15.17 25.74
N GLN A 373 -12.37 15.64 24.81
CA GLN A 373 -12.74 16.68 23.84
C GLN A 373 -13.70 16.17 22.76
N ARG A 374 -13.77 14.83 22.53
CA ARG A 374 -14.57 14.21 21.46
C ARG A 374 -14.40 14.93 20.13
N LEU A 375 -13.16 15.13 19.73
CA LEU A 375 -12.83 15.93 18.56
C LEU A 375 -13.48 15.33 17.31
N ALA A 376 -14.42 16.06 16.71
CA ALA A 376 -14.91 15.75 15.36
C ALA A 376 -13.91 16.27 14.33
N LEU A 377 -13.68 15.49 13.27
CA LEU A 377 -12.82 15.86 12.16
C LEU A 377 -13.68 16.05 10.91
N ASP A 378 -13.27 16.97 10.04
CA ASP A 378 -13.89 17.20 8.73
C ASP A 378 -12.86 16.80 7.67
N LEU A 379 -13.15 15.77 6.88
CA LEU A 379 -12.19 15.27 5.88
C LEU A 379 -11.90 16.29 4.79
N ASP A 380 -12.77 17.28 4.56
CA ASP A 380 -12.57 18.35 3.58
C ASP A 380 -11.45 19.34 3.97
N ASP A 381 -11.13 19.43 5.28
CA ASP A 381 -9.93 20.16 5.75
C ASP A 381 -8.62 19.51 5.27
N GLY A 382 -8.71 18.27 4.80
CA GLY A 382 -7.60 17.47 4.31
C GLY A 382 -6.79 16.80 5.42
N VAL A 383 -6.04 15.77 5.02
CA VAL A 383 -5.32 14.89 5.97
C VAL A 383 -4.35 15.64 6.87
N ALA A 384 -3.57 16.59 6.32
CA ALA A 384 -2.52 17.27 7.10
C ALA A 384 -3.09 18.11 8.25
N VAL A 385 -4.20 18.83 8.00
CA VAL A 385 -4.86 19.65 9.01
C VAL A 385 -5.44 18.76 10.10
N ASN A 386 -6.20 17.74 9.71
CA ASN A 386 -6.82 16.83 10.68
C ASN A 386 -5.79 16.03 11.50
N TYR A 387 -4.69 15.59 10.88
CA TYR A 387 -3.59 14.90 11.57
C TYR A 387 -2.97 15.80 12.64
N ALA A 388 -2.75 17.09 12.33
CA ALA A 388 -2.19 18.06 13.27
C ALA A 388 -3.10 18.30 14.48
N ARG A 389 -4.43 18.19 14.32
CA ARG A 389 -5.38 18.36 15.43
C ARG A 389 -5.24 17.29 16.52
N LEU A 390 -4.79 16.09 16.17
CA LEU A 390 -4.54 15.00 17.13
C LEU A 390 -3.15 15.07 17.78
N GLY A 391 -2.25 15.90 17.23
CA GLY A 391 -0.97 16.27 17.85
C GLY A 391 -0.14 15.07 18.31
N ALA A 392 0.31 15.11 19.57
CA ALA A 392 1.17 14.10 20.18
C ALA A 392 0.51 12.72 20.37
N ALA A 393 -0.79 12.57 20.07
CA ALA A 393 -1.45 11.27 20.07
C ALA A 393 -1.00 10.39 18.89
N LEU A 394 -0.55 11.00 17.79
CA LEU A 394 -0.14 10.29 16.59
C LEU A 394 1.39 10.25 16.44
N LYS A 395 1.89 9.22 15.76
CA LYS A 395 3.30 9.13 15.38
C LYS A 395 3.67 10.28 14.43
N ALA A 396 4.82 10.92 14.60
CA ALA A 396 5.26 11.97 13.66
C ALA A 396 5.54 11.43 12.24
N ILE A 397 5.27 12.23 11.20
CA ILE A 397 5.37 11.87 9.75
C ILE A 397 6.19 12.85 8.90
#